data_AF-A0A938MIE3-F1
#
_entry.id   AF-A0A938MIE3-F1
#
_cell.length_a   1.000
_cell.length_b   1.000
_cell.length_c   1.000
_cell.angle_alpha   90.00
_cell.angle_beta   90.00
_cell.angle_gamma   90.00
#
_symmetry.space_group_name_H-M   'P 1'
#
loop_
_entity.id
_entity.type
_entity.pdbx_description
1 polymer ?
#
loop_
_entity_poly.entity_id
_entity_poly.type
_entity_poly.pdbx_seq_one_letter_code
_entity_poly.pdbx_strand_id
1 'polypeptide(L)' 'MTYKGTIRGNVIELDQAVPLSQGTRVEVDVKPVSETKPRKGSPQAVLQLAGTLTSEEAEAILKAAQECRRIDWELWKQES' A
#
# COMPACT_ATOMS: atom_id res chain seq x y z
N MET A 1 29.90 2.46 17.58
CA MET A 1 29.73 3.74 16.87
C MET A 1 28.50 3.63 16.00
N THR A 2 27.57 4.59 16.06
CA THR A 2 26.35 4.59 15.26
C THR A 2 26.36 5.81 14.36
N TYR A 3 26.14 5.61 13.06
CA TYR A 3 26.15 6.68 12.07
C TYR A 3 24.73 6.93 11.55
N LYS A 4 24.43 8.19 11.24
CA LYS A 4 23.17 8.60 10.62
C LYS A 4 23.41 8.96 9.15
N GLY A 5 22.42 8.66 8.34
CA GLY A 5 22.45 8.89 6.91
C GLY A 5 21.07 8.79 6.30
N THR A 6 20.99 9.19 5.05
CA THR A 6 19.77 9.17 4.25
C THR A 6 19.89 8.15 3.14
N ILE A 7 18.83 7.42 2.85
CA ILE A 7 18.77 6.50 1.70
C ILE A 7 18.40 7.31 0.45
N ARG A 8 19.24 7.26 -0.59
CA ARG A 8 18.97 7.82 -1.91
C ARG A 8 19.01 6.71 -2.96
N GLY A 9 17.84 6.20 -3.32
CA GLY A 9 17.72 5.05 -4.21
C GLY A 9 18.40 3.82 -3.59
N ASN A 10 19.44 3.31 -4.24
CA ASN A 10 20.20 2.13 -3.80
C ASN A 10 21.48 2.49 -3.02
N VAL A 11 21.66 3.75 -2.63
CA VAL A 11 22.87 4.24 -1.94
C VAL A 11 22.50 4.82 -0.58
N ILE A 12 23.30 4.52 0.44
CA ILE A 12 23.21 5.15 1.77
C ILE A 12 24.24 6.29 1.81
N GLU A 13 23.75 7.53 1.91
CA GLU A 13 24.59 8.70 2.10
C GLU A 13 24.67 9.02 3.59
N LEU A 14 25.85 8.97 4.19
CA LEU A 14 26.04 9.37 5.58
C LEU A 14 25.98 10.90 5.70
N ASP A 15 25.36 11.40 6.76
CA ASP A 15 25.21 12.86 6.98
C ASP A 15 26.56 13.53 7.26
N GLN A 16 27.55 12.75 7.70
CA GLN A 16 28.92 13.19 7.95
C GLN A 16 29.90 12.24 7.26
N ALA A 17 31.00 12.80 6.75
CA ALA A 17 32.08 12.01 6.18
C ALA A 17 32.75 11.20 7.30
N VAL A 18 32.65 9.88 7.23
CA VAL A 18 33.28 8.97 8.19
C VAL A 18 34.50 8.34 7.52
N PRO A 19 35.73 8.64 7.99
CA PRO A 19 36.92 7.96 7.50
C PRO A 19 36.93 6.52 8.04
N LEU A 20 36.56 5.57 7.19
CA LEU A 20 36.71 4.14 7.48
C LEU A 20 37.99 3.64 6.80
N SER A 21 38.86 2.96 7.53
CA SER A 21 40.04 2.34 6.96
C SER A 21 39.65 1.20 6.01
N GLN A 22 40.48 0.94 5.00
CA GLN A 22 40.27 -0.22 4.12
C GLN A 22 40.21 -1.52 4.95
N GLY A 23 39.27 -2.39 4.60
CA GLY A 23 39.03 -3.65 5.32
C GLY A 23 38.09 -3.54 6.52
N THR A 24 37.57 -2.34 6.83
CA THR A 24 36.57 -2.17 7.89
C THR A 24 35.25 -2.85 7.51
N ARG A 25 34.79 -3.78 8.35
CA ARG A 25 33.49 -4.43 8.20
C ARG A 25 32.40 -3.56 8.84
N VAL A 26 31.34 -3.28 8.10
CA VAL A 26 30.21 -2.48 8.56
C VAL A 26 28.94 -3.32 8.50
N GLU A 27 28.16 -3.27 9.57
CA GLU A 27 26.83 -3.85 9.62
C GLU A 27 25.80 -2.73 9.47
N VAL A 28 24.86 -2.90 8.54
CA VAL A 28 23.83 -1.92 8.25
C VAL A 28 22.49 -2.54 8.58
N ASP A 29 21.86 -2.02 9.63
CA ASP A 29 20.47 -2.35 9.96
C ASP A 29 19.56 -1.30 9.32
N VAL A 30 18.93 -1.67 8.20
CA VAL A 30 17.88 -0.86 7.58
C VAL A 30 16.57 -1.26 8.20
N LYS A 31 16.15 -0.51 9.21
CA LYS A 31 14.77 -0.62 9.71
C LYS A 31 13.84 -0.23 8.55
N PRO A 32 12.93 -1.12 8.11
CA PRO A 32 11.88 -0.68 7.22
C PRO A 32 11.20 0.49 7.92
N VAL A 33 10.95 1.57 7.18
CA VAL A 33 10.06 2.62 7.66
C VAL A 33 8.68 1.98 7.70
N SER A 34 8.41 1.23 8.77
CA SER A 34 7.08 0.82 9.15
C SER A 34 6.28 2.11 9.20
N GLU A 35 5.29 2.21 8.32
CA GLU A 35 4.20 3.15 8.50
C GLU A 35 4.63 4.63 8.45
N THR A 36 5.22 5.08 7.34
CA THR A 36 4.85 6.44 6.92
C THR A 36 3.36 6.42 6.67
N LYS A 37 2.58 6.87 7.66
CA LYS A 37 1.14 7.10 7.52
C LYS A 37 0.93 7.73 6.14
N PRO A 38 0.06 7.15 5.30
CA PRO A 38 -0.16 7.69 3.97
C PRO A 38 -0.49 9.18 4.10
N ARG A 39 0.06 10.00 3.19
CA ARG A 39 -0.13 11.46 3.24
C ARG A 39 -1.61 11.76 3.42
N LYS A 40 -1.93 12.73 4.28
CA LYS A 40 -3.31 13.13 4.58
C LYS A 40 -4.04 13.43 3.26
N GLY A 41 -5.12 12.69 2.98
CA GLY A 41 -5.91 12.83 1.75
C GLY A 41 -5.40 12.08 0.52
N SER A 42 -4.31 11.30 0.63
CA SER A 42 -3.90 10.40 -0.46
C SER A 42 -4.93 9.28 -0.66
N PRO A 43 -5.05 8.70 -1.87
CA PRO A 43 -5.96 7.57 -2.11
C PRO A 43 -5.75 6.42 -1.12
N GLN A 44 -4.49 6.12 -0.80
CA GLN A 44 -4.12 5.10 0.19
C GLN A 44 -4.64 5.43 1.60
N ALA A 45 -4.63 6.71 2.01
CA ALA A 45 -5.18 7.13 3.30
C ALA A 45 -6.71 7.02 3.35
N VAL A 46 -7.40 7.31 2.25
CA VAL A 46 -8.86 7.16 2.14
C VAL A 46 -9.26 5.69 2.18
N LEU A 47 -8.52 4.83 1.47
CA LEU A 47 -8.74 3.38 1.49
C LEU A 47 -8.51 2.74 2.86
N GLN A 48 -7.64 3.32 3.70
CA GLN A 48 -7.47 2.88 5.09
C GLN A 48 -8.60 3.34 6.03
N LEU A 49 -9.33 4.41 5.70
CA LEU A 49 -10.43 4.95 6.50
C LEU A 49 -11.76 4.23 6.23
N ALA A 50 -11.96 3.79 4.99
CA ALA A 50 -13.05 2.88 4.65
C ALA A 50 -12.67 1.51 5.21
N GLY A 51 -13.40 1.04 6.23
CA GLY A 51 -13.18 -0.29 6.82
C GLY A 51 -12.97 -1.33 5.72
N THR A 52 -11.88 -2.08 5.82
CA THR A 52 -11.55 -3.09 4.82
C THR A 52 -12.53 -4.23 4.96
N LEU A 53 -13.37 -4.45 3.95
CA LEU A 53 -14.12 -5.69 3.82
C LEU A 53 -13.12 -6.85 3.89
N THR A 54 -13.49 -7.90 4.60
CA THR A 54 -12.81 -9.19 4.44
C THR A 54 -12.97 -9.68 3.00
N SER A 55 -12.05 -10.53 2.53
CA SER A 55 -12.16 -11.10 1.18
C SER A 55 -13.50 -11.80 0.97
N GLU A 56 -14.02 -12.46 2.00
CA GLU A 56 -15.32 -13.14 1.98
C GLU A 56 -16.49 -12.17 1.78
N GLU A 57 -16.50 -11.05 2.51
CA GLU A 57 -17.52 -10.01 2.35
C GLU A 57 -17.45 -9.34 0.97
N ALA A 58 -16.24 -9.12 0.45
CA ALA A 58 -16.03 -8.57 -0.88
C ALA A 58 -16.53 -9.53 -1.98
N GLU A 59 -16.26 -10.83 -1.84
CA GLU A 59 -16.75 -11.87 -2.76
C GLU A 59 -18.27 -12.01 -2.72
N ALA A 60 -18.87 -11.94 -1.53
CA ALA A 60 -20.33 -11.99 -1.36
C ALA A 60 -21.02 -10.81 -2.07
N ILE A 61 -20.49 -9.60 -1.93
CA ILE A 61 -21.02 -8.40 -2.61
C ILE A 61 -20.85 -8.53 -4.13
N LEU A 62 -19.69 -9.01 -4.60
CA LEU A 62 -19.44 -9.18 -6.03
C LEU A 62 -20.42 -10.20 -6.65
N LYS A 63 -20.67 -11.31 -5.97
CA LYS A 63 -21.62 -12.34 -6.41
C LYS A 63 -23.04 -11.80 -6.48
N ALA A 64 -23.49 -11.09 -5.44
CA ALA A 64 -24.81 -10.46 -5.43
C ALA A 64 -24.96 -9.43 -6.57
N ALA A 65 -23.94 -8.60 -6.82
CA ALA A 65 -23.95 -7.63 -7.92
C ALA A 65 -24.01 -8.31 -9.30
N GLN A 66 -23.34 -9.44 -9.48
CA GLN A 66 -23.41 -10.23 -10.72
C GLN A 66 -24.81 -10.85 -10.92
N GLU A 67 -25.44 -11.31 -9.85
CA GLU A 67 -26.82 -11.84 -9.90
C GLU A 67 -27.83 -10.74 -10.23
N CYS A 68 -27.70 -9.55 -9.64
CA CYS A 68 -28.55 -8.39 -9.94
C CYS A 68 -28.32 -7.82 -11.35
N ARG A 69 -27.16 -8.04 -11.96
CA ARG A 69 -26.85 -7.62 -13.35
C ARG A 69 -27.51 -8.49 -14.42
N ARG A 70 -28.31 -9.49 -14.05
CA ARG A 70 -29.22 -10.13 -15.00
C ARG A 70 -30.30 -9.12 -15.38
N ILE A 71 -30.21 -8.60 -16.61
CA ILE A 71 -31.29 -7.85 -17.24
C ILE A 71 -32.52 -8.75 -17.25
N ASP A 72 -33.55 -8.37 -16.50
CA ASP A 72 -34.86 -8.97 -16.62
C ASP A 72 -35.51 -8.44 -17.91
N TRP A 73 -35.40 -9.22 -18.99
CA TRP A 73 -35.99 -8.90 -20.29
C TRP A 73 -37.52 -8.95 -20.28
N GLU A 74 -38.15 -9.57 -19.28
CA GLU A 74 -39.61 -9.58 -19.14
C GLU A 74 -40.13 -8.23 -18.63
N LEU A 75 -39.32 -7.52 -17.85
CA LEU A 75 -39.63 -6.18 -17.32
C LEU A 75 -39.77 -5.11 -18.43
N TRP A 76 -39.27 -5.40 -19.64
CA TRP A 76 -39.26 -4.50 -20.81
C TRP A 76 -40.21 -4.94 -21.95
N LYS A 77 -41.00 -6.02 -21.77
CA LYS A 77 -42.09 -6.33 -22.70
C LYS A 77 -43.23 -5.34 -22.48
N GLN A 78 -43.17 -4.18 -23.13
CA GLN A 78 -44.37 -3.36 -23.32
C GLN A 78 -45.31 -4.11 -24.27
N GLU A 79 -46.46 -4.52 -23.76
CA GLU A 79 -47.58 -5.03 -24.57
C GLU A 79 -47.90 -4.01 -25.67
N SER A 80 -47.91 -4.47 -26.91
CA SER A 80 -48.36 -3.72 -28.10
C SER A 80 -49.82 -4.00 -28.38
#